data_AF-A0A5C0SK68-F1
#
_entry.id   AF-A0A5C0SK68-F1
#
_cell.length_a   1.000
_cell.length_b   1.000
_cell.length_c   1.000
_cell.angle_alpha   90.00
_cell.angle_beta   90.00
_cell.angle_gamma   90.00
#
_symmetry.space_group_name_H-M   'P 1'
#
loop_
_entity.id
_entity.type
_entity.pdbx_description
1 polymer ?
#
loop_
_entity_poly.entity_id
_entity_poly.type
_entity_poly.pdbx_seq_one_letter_code
_entity_poly.pdbx_strand_id
1 'polypeptide(L)'
;MRDAVAGIVAVLVVLLLAIGYFSVREGDARDTFHGVLVEGRPLNSTNAVVLADTNCIPDQTNTKLTCIAIIDANGEVLKVRYTHPIEVPCLARGDKVNISMNSHSSVEIVRLGAPSMEH
;
A
#
# COMPACT_ATOMS: atom_id res chain seq x y z
N MET A 1 52.63 -3.09 6.81
CA MET A 1 51.85 -2.92 5.55
C MET A 1 50.73 -3.96 5.41
N ARG A 2 50.94 -5.26 5.68
CA ARG A 2 49.87 -6.28 5.63
C ARG A 2 48.72 -6.03 6.61
N ASP A 3 49.00 -5.54 7.81
CA ASP A 3 47.96 -5.33 8.84
C ASP A 3 47.04 -4.13 8.53
N ALA A 4 47.57 -3.09 7.88
CA ALA A 4 46.78 -1.96 7.41
C ALA A 4 45.82 -2.36 6.28
N VAL A 5 46.25 -3.25 5.39
CA VAL A 5 45.43 -3.78 4.29
C VAL A 5 44.29 -4.64 4.85
N ALA A 6 44.57 -5.48 5.85
CA ALA A 6 43.53 -6.29 6.51
C ALA A 6 42.48 -5.43 7.22
N GLY A 7 42.89 -4.35 7.89
CA GLY A 7 41.99 -3.40 8.52
C GLY A 7 41.08 -2.68 7.51
N ILE A 8 41.64 -2.23 6.37
CA ILE A 8 40.87 -1.57 5.31
C ILE A 8 39.85 -2.52 4.68
N VAL A 9 40.22 -3.78 4.44
CA VAL A 9 39.30 -4.80 3.90
C VAL A 9 38.17 -5.08 4.87
N ALA A 10 38.45 -5.19 6.17
CA ALA A 10 37.41 -5.40 7.19
C ALA A 10 36.42 -4.24 7.24
N VAL A 11 36.90 -2.99 7.18
CA VAL A 11 36.04 -1.80 7.16
C VAL A 11 35.17 -1.76 5.90
N LEU A 12 35.73 -2.10 4.73
CA LEU A 12 34.99 -2.17 3.46
C LEU A 12 33.88 -3.24 3.50
N VAL A 13 34.14 -4.41 4.07
CA VAL A 13 33.14 -5.47 4.20
C VAL A 13 32.01 -5.05 5.14
N VAL A 14 32.33 -4.44 6.28
CA VAL A 14 31.31 -3.92 7.21
C VAL A 14 30.48 -2.80 6.56
N LEU A 15 31.12 -1.92 5.77
CA LEU A 15 30.44 -0.86 5.05
C LEU A 15 29.50 -1.41 3.96
N LEU A 16 29.93 -2.41 3.20
CA LEU A 16 29.10 -3.07 2.18
C LEU A 16 27.92 -3.82 2.80
N LEU A 17 28.12 -4.48 3.95
CA LEU A 17 27.04 -5.12 4.70
C LEU A 17 26.05 -4.10 5.25
N ALA A 18 26.53 -2.95 5.75
CA ALA A 18 25.68 -1.86 6.19
C ALA A 18 24.84 -1.29 5.03
N ILE A 19 25.47 -1.00 3.88
CA ILE A 19 24.76 -0.51 2.69
C ILE A 19 23.70 -1.53 2.23
N GLY A 20 24.06 -2.82 2.14
CA GLY A 20 23.10 -3.87 1.80
C GLY A 20 21.94 -3.97 2.81
N TYR A 21 22.20 -3.81 4.10
CA TYR A 21 21.15 -3.80 5.13
C TYR A 21 20.22 -2.58 5.00
N PHE A 22 20.74 -1.40 4.68
CA PHE A 22 19.93 -0.20 4.50
C PHE A 22 19.15 -0.19 3.18
N SER A 23 19.70 -0.73 2.09
CA SER A 23 18.99 -0.85 0.80
C SER A 23 17.79 -1.81 0.85
N VAL A 24 17.80 -2.81 1.73
CA VAL A 24 16.63 -3.71 1.94
C VAL A 24 15.50 -3.01 2.72
N ARG A 25 15.79 -1.86 3.35
CA ARG A 25 14.87 -1.15 4.23
C ARG A 25 14.15 0.03 3.58
N GLU A 26 14.33 0.25 2.27
CA GLU A 26 13.48 1.13 1.44
C GLU A 26 12.14 0.47 1.03
N GLY A 27 11.72 -0.55 1.75
CA GLY A 27 10.39 -1.13 1.59
C GLY A 27 9.38 -0.44 2.50
N ASP A 28 8.22 -0.14 1.93
CA ASP A 28 6.92 -0.10 2.62
C ASP A 28 6.48 1.22 3.28
N ALA A 29 6.50 2.34 2.55
CA ALA A 29 5.37 3.26 2.70
C ALA A 29 4.13 2.56 2.12
N ARG A 30 3.48 1.71 2.93
CA ARG A 30 2.22 1.06 2.55
C ARG A 30 1.08 2.02 2.85
N ASP A 31 0.40 2.46 1.82
CA ASP A 31 -0.80 3.23 1.99
C ASP A 31 -1.89 2.34 2.60
N THR A 32 -2.38 2.77 3.76
CA THR A 32 -3.50 2.13 4.45
C THR A 32 -4.74 3.00 4.28
N PHE A 33 -5.79 2.39 3.73
CA PHE A 33 -7.07 3.03 3.51
C PHE A 33 -8.12 2.40 4.41
N HIS A 34 -8.93 3.23 5.06
CA HIS A 34 -10.05 2.78 5.88
C HIS A 34 -11.38 3.20 5.24
N GLY A 35 -12.32 2.27 5.20
CA GLY A 35 -13.60 2.46 4.54
C GLY A 35 -14.66 1.50 5.03
N VAL A 36 -15.73 1.42 4.23
CA VAL A 36 -16.89 0.56 4.49
C VAL A 36 -17.23 -0.25 3.25
N LEU A 37 -17.61 -1.50 3.47
CA LEU A 37 -18.12 -2.37 2.41
C LEU A 37 -19.52 -1.89 2.01
N VAL A 38 -19.70 -1.58 0.73
CA VAL A 38 -20.97 -1.13 0.16
C VAL A 38 -21.67 -2.27 -0.56
N GLU A 39 -20.94 -3.07 -1.32
CA GLU A 39 -21.45 -4.23 -2.06
C GLU A 39 -20.42 -5.38 -2.04
N GLY A 40 -20.92 -6.63 -2.12
CA GLY A 40 -20.11 -7.85 -2.06
C GLY A 40 -20.20 -8.56 -0.71
N ARG A 41 -19.67 -9.79 -0.64
CA ARG A 41 -19.64 -10.59 0.58
C ARG A 41 -18.45 -10.16 1.47
N PRO A 42 -18.66 -9.94 2.78
CA PRO A 42 -17.56 -9.66 3.70
C PRO A 42 -16.55 -10.81 3.73
N LEU A 43 -15.29 -10.52 3.42
CA LEU A 43 -14.20 -11.48 3.46
C LEU A 43 -12.84 -10.79 3.60
N ASN A 44 -11.88 -11.52 4.15
CA ASN A 44 -10.47 -11.12 4.16
C ASN A 44 -9.79 -11.73 2.93
N SER A 45 -8.90 -10.96 2.30
CA SER A 45 -8.16 -11.43 1.13
C SER A 45 -6.76 -10.85 1.10
N THR A 46 -5.82 -11.63 0.58
CA THR A 46 -4.45 -11.19 0.31
C THR A 46 -4.21 -11.12 -1.18
N ASN A 47 -3.38 -10.17 -1.62
CA ASN A 47 -3.07 -9.94 -3.05
C ASN A 47 -4.31 -9.73 -3.94
N ALA A 48 -5.38 -9.16 -3.39
CA ALA A 48 -6.55 -8.74 -4.14
C ALA A 48 -6.18 -7.65 -5.16
N VAL A 49 -6.97 -7.51 -6.22
CA VAL A 49 -6.66 -6.62 -7.36
C VAL A 49 -7.69 -5.53 -7.45
N VAL A 50 -7.23 -4.28 -7.39
CA VAL A 50 -8.09 -3.13 -7.70
C VAL A 50 -8.46 -3.17 -9.18
N LEU A 51 -9.75 -3.30 -9.48
CA LEU A 51 -10.28 -3.29 -10.84
C LEU A 51 -10.54 -1.86 -11.33
N ALA A 52 -10.98 -0.99 -10.42
CA ALA A 52 -11.21 0.42 -10.67
C ALA A 52 -11.29 1.18 -9.34
N ASP A 53 -11.03 2.48 -9.41
CA ASP A 53 -11.41 3.42 -8.36
C ASP A 53 -12.21 4.55 -9.00
N THR A 54 -13.34 4.88 -8.39
CA THR A 54 -14.38 5.71 -9.02
C THR A 54 -14.98 6.67 -8.02
N ASN A 55 -15.66 7.70 -8.53
CA ASN A 55 -16.42 8.65 -7.72
C ASN A 55 -15.59 9.30 -6.60
N CYS A 56 -14.33 9.62 -6.89
CA CYS A 56 -13.47 10.38 -5.98
C CYS A 56 -13.94 11.83 -5.89
N ILE A 57 -14.54 12.17 -4.75
CA ILE A 57 -15.11 13.50 -4.50
C ILE A 57 -14.31 14.15 -3.36
N PRO A 58 -13.81 15.38 -3.54
CA PRO A 58 -13.13 16.09 -2.47
C PRO A 58 -14.10 16.53 -1.37
N ASP A 59 -13.59 16.58 -0.14
CA ASP A 59 -14.31 17.20 0.96
C ASP A 59 -14.40 18.74 0.80
N GLN A 60 -15.18 19.40 1.65
CA GLN A 60 -15.40 20.85 1.57
C GLN A 60 -14.10 21.67 1.74
N THR A 61 -13.08 21.08 2.34
CA THR A 61 -11.78 21.73 2.60
C THR A 61 -10.73 21.39 1.55
N ASN A 62 -11.05 20.52 0.58
CA ASN A 62 -10.12 19.93 -0.38
C ASN A 62 -8.90 19.27 0.27
N THR A 63 -9.04 18.72 1.48
CA THR A 63 -7.94 18.03 2.18
C THR A 63 -8.04 16.52 2.08
N LYS A 64 -9.22 16.00 1.72
CA LYS A 64 -9.50 14.56 1.61
C LYS A 64 -10.32 14.26 0.37
N LEU A 65 -10.14 13.04 -0.13
CA LEU A 65 -10.95 12.45 -1.18
C LEU A 65 -11.75 11.29 -0.60
N THR A 66 -13.04 11.22 -0.93
CA THR A 66 -13.86 10.02 -0.71
C THR A 66 -14.09 9.34 -2.05
N CYS A 67 -13.63 8.10 -2.16
CA CYS A 67 -13.65 7.30 -3.39
C CYS A 67 -14.41 5.98 -3.20
N ILE A 68 -14.67 5.28 -4.30
CA ILE A 68 -15.27 3.95 -4.35
C ILE A 68 -14.36 3.01 -5.13
N ALA A 69 -13.64 2.16 -4.41
CA ALA A 69 -12.81 1.11 -4.97
C ALA A 69 -13.66 -0.11 -5.33
N ILE A 70 -13.42 -0.65 -6.52
CA ILE A 70 -13.94 -1.94 -6.99
C ILE A 70 -12.77 -2.91 -7.01
N ILE A 71 -12.84 -3.98 -6.22
CA ILE A 71 -11.71 -4.86 -5.94
C ILE A 71 -12.11 -6.31 -6.20
N ASP A 72 -11.34 -7.03 -6.99
CA ASP A 72 -11.43 -8.49 -7.12
C ASP A 72 -10.64 -9.15 -5.99
N ALA A 73 -11.36 -9.85 -5.12
CA ALA A 73 -10.84 -10.57 -3.99
C ALA A 73 -11.13 -12.07 -4.16
N ASN A 74 -10.28 -12.76 -4.92
CA ASN A 74 -10.38 -14.20 -5.21
C ASN A 74 -11.67 -14.60 -5.94
N GLY A 75 -12.10 -13.80 -6.92
CA GLY A 75 -13.31 -14.02 -7.71
C GLY A 75 -14.58 -13.40 -7.11
N GLU A 76 -14.50 -12.84 -5.90
CA GLU A 76 -15.56 -12.00 -5.33
C GLU A 76 -15.26 -10.53 -5.63
N VAL A 77 -16.24 -9.82 -6.19
CA VAL A 77 -16.11 -8.38 -6.44
C VAL A 77 -16.64 -7.59 -5.24
N LEU A 78 -15.74 -6.84 -4.61
CA LEU A 78 -16.03 -5.99 -3.47
C LEU A 78 -16.11 -4.52 -3.92
N LYS A 79 -17.08 -3.79 -3.41
CA LYS A 79 -17.19 -2.34 -3.57
C LYS A 79 -17.01 -1.67 -2.23
N VAL A 80 -15.93 -0.92 -2.08
CA VAL A 80 -15.53 -0.30 -0.82
C VAL A 80 -15.53 1.20 -0.98
N ARG A 81 -16.29 1.90 -0.13
CA ARG A 81 -16.23 3.35 -0.03
C ARG A 81 -15.20 3.71 1.03
N TYR A 82 -14.20 4.50 0.67
CA TYR A 82 -13.11 4.86 1.57
C TYR A 82 -12.76 6.34 1.44
N THR A 83 -12.10 6.88 2.47
CA THR A 83 -11.66 8.27 2.49
C THR A 83 -10.18 8.34 2.83
N HIS A 84 -9.43 9.13 2.09
CA HIS A 84 -8.00 9.35 2.34
C HIS A 84 -7.60 10.82 2.17
N PRO A 85 -6.46 11.23 2.76
CA PRO A 85 -5.90 12.55 2.52
C PRO A 85 -5.54 12.75 1.04
N ILE A 86 -5.69 13.98 0.53
CA ILE A 86 -5.48 14.31 -0.88
C ILE A 86 -4.01 14.13 -1.31
N GLU A 87 -3.06 14.13 -0.38
CA GLU A 87 -1.66 13.86 -0.67
C GLU A 87 -1.36 12.36 -0.90
N VAL A 88 -2.24 11.46 -0.48
CA VAL A 88 -2.10 10.01 -0.68
C VAL A 88 -2.69 9.63 -2.04
N PRO A 89 -1.94 8.98 -2.95
CA PRO A 89 -2.47 8.60 -4.26
C PRO A 89 -3.65 7.63 -4.17
N CYS A 90 -4.72 7.92 -4.91
CA CYS A 90 -5.90 7.05 -5.02
C CYS A 90 -5.52 5.63 -5.44
N LEU A 91 -6.34 4.65 -5.08
CA LEU A 91 -6.21 3.29 -5.60
C LEU A 91 -6.34 3.29 -7.12
N ALA A 92 -5.47 2.57 -7.79
CA ALA A 92 -5.42 2.54 -9.24
C ALA A 92 -5.64 1.12 -9.77
N ARG A 93 -6.16 1.00 -10.99
CA ARG A 93 -6.40 -0.30 -11.62
C ARG A 93 -5.10 -1.09 -11.68
N GLY A 94 -5.12 -2.31 -11.17
CA GLY A 94 -3.97 -3.20 -11.12
C GLY A 94 -3.19 -3.16 -9.81
N ASP A 95 -3.45 -2.18 -8.93
CA ASP A 95 -2.88 -2.15 -7.59
C ASP A 95 -3.21 -3.46 -6.87
N LYS A 96 -2.17 -4.03 -6.25
CA LYS A 96 -2.30 -5.19 -5.37
C LYS A 96 -2.56 -4.71 -3.96
N VAL A 97 -3.55 -5.30 -3.29
CA VAL A 97 -3.95 -4.90 -1.95
C VAL A 97 -4.22 -6.10 -1.05
N ASN A 98 -3.98 -5.93 0.24
CA ASN A 98 -4.55 -6.79 1.28
C ASN A 98 -5.83 -6.16 1.82
N ILE A 99 -6.84 -6.99 2.06
CA ILE A 99 -8.14 -6.57 2.59
C ILE A 99 -8.38 -7.29 3.91
N SER A 100 -8.62 -6.51 4.96
CA SER A 100 -9.09 -6.95 6.26
C SER A 100 -10.46 -6.33 6.53
N MET A 101 -11.42 -7.14 6.98
CA MET A 101 -12.75 -6.70 7.37
C MET A 101 -13.03 -7.08 8.82
N ASN A 102 -13.69 -6.18 9.54
CA ASN A 102 -14.27 -6.50 10.84
C ASN A 102 -15.77 -6.82 10.72
N SER A 103 -16.37 -7.32 11.81
CA SER A 103 -17.78 -7.75 11.85
C SER A 103 -18.81 -6.65 11.59
N HIS A 104 -18.40 -5.39 11.46
CA HIS A 104 -19.29 -4.23 11.27
C HIS A 104 -19.15 -3.63 9.87
N SER A 105 -18.72 -4.41 8.88
CA SER A 105 -18.50 -3.96 7.50
C SER A 105 -17.44 -2.85 7.34
N SER A 106 -16.63 -2.59 8.38
CA SER A 106 -15.44 -1.75 8.24
C SER A 106 -14.39 -2.52 7.47
N VAL A 107 -13.77 -1.85 6.51
CA VAL A 107 -12.74 -2.41 5.65
C VAL A 107 -11.46 -1.62 5.83
N GLU A 108 -10.36 -2.34 5.97
CA GLU A 108 -9.01 -1.82 5.86
C GLU A 108 -8.38 -2.41 4.60
N ILE A 109 -7.78 -1.55 3.78
CA ILE A 109 -7.12 -1.89 2.53
C ILE A 109 -5.67 -1.44 2.65
N VAL A 110 -4.73 -2.36 2.47
CA VAL A 110 -3.29 -2.06 2.51
C VAL A 110 -2.70 -2.28 1.13
N ARG A 111 -2.19 -1.22 0.50
CA ARG A 111 -1.52 -1.31 -0.80
C ARG A 111 -0.20 -2.08 -0.69
N LEU A 112 0.02 -2.99 -1.63
CA LEU A 112 1.23 -3.81 -1.76
C LEU A 112 2.10 -3.24 -2.88
N GLY A 113 3.06 -2.40 -2.50
CA GLY A 113 4.01 -1.78 -3.41
C GLY A 113 3.71 -0.31 -3.68
N ALA A 114 4.46 0.27 -4.62
CA ALA A 114 4.31 1.67 -5.01
C ALA A 114 2.96 1.89 -5.70
N PRO A 115 2.36 3.09 -5.57
CA PRO A 115 1.18 3.48 -6.34
C PRO A 115 1.44 3.33 -7.84
N SER A 116 0.49 2.74 -8.58
CA SER A 116 0.64 2.61 -10.03
C SER A 116 0.36 3.92 -10.80
N MET A 117 -0.08 4.98 -10.12
CA MET A 117 -0.24 6.32 -10.68
C MET A 117 0.32 7.37 -9.72
N GLU A 118 0.94 8.41 -10.28
CA GLU A 118 1.19 9.67 -9.58
C GLU A 118 -0.10 10.50 -9.55
N HIS A 119 -0.18 11.46 -8.61
CA HIS A 119 -1.30 12.41 -8.51
C HIS A 119 -1.48 13.26 -9.76
#